data_AF-K2GLG3-F1
#
_entry.id   AF-K2GLG3-F1
#
_cell.length_a   1.000
_cell.length_b   1.000
_cell.length_c   1.000
_cell.angle_alpha   90.00
_cell.angle_beta   90.00
_cell.angle_gamma   90.00
#
_symmetry.space_group_name_H-M   'P 1'
#
loop_
_entity.id
_entity.type
_entity.pdbx_description
1 polymer ?
#
loop_
_entity_poly.entity_id
_entity_poly.type
_entity_poly.pdbx_seq_one_letter_code
_entity_poly.pdbx_strand_id
1 'polypeptide(L)'
;MILIILSSFILLSLAMLALLSYEFRLRIQDFFLDLISQSKQQFSQAKQFVQKFHQAASPEHLQSEWYLQQWWILISGFSLFASILMFAFTQPLTASRFEAEYLRKVDPQIYALLDGQILTAPTEVDEQLIIEALQEESLANHSVISAQSLNLNIEDIHINPNISTADRKWHKMNPRFKQRLLMVFKIMREQHGYELVLLEGYRSPERQNSLATNSNITKAKGFQSYHQFGLAADIAFKRNGKVVISERDPCAMRGYELFGQIAESVGLTWGGRWKSIKDFGHTEYRMPGLKKTAEMAHQLIHEGQLQTQTFQP
;
A
#
# COMPACT_ATOMS: atom_id res chain seq x y z
N MET A 1 26.73 -22.02 30.60
CA MET A 1 27.76 -20.99 30.91
C MET A 1 28.89 -21.55 31.76
N ILE A 2 28.64 -22.06 32.98
CA ILE A 2 29.69 -22.59 33.89
C ILE A 2 30.51 -23.74 33.27
N LEU A 3 29.86 -24.71 32.62
CA LEU A 3 30.55 -25.83 31.95
C LEU A 3 31.45 -25.38 30.79
N ILE A 4 31.06 -24.32 30.07
CA ILE A 4 31.86 -23.76 28.98
C ILE A 4 33.11 -23.09 29.55
N ILE A 5 32.95 -22.30 30.63
CA ILE A 5 34.07 -21.65 31.33
C ILE A 5 35.04 -22.72 31.91
N LEU A 6 34.51 -23.76 32.54
CA LEU A 6 35.32 -24.86 33.08
C LEU A 6 36.08 -25.60 31.97
N SER A 7 35.42 -25.91 30.85
CA SER A 7 36.07 -26.57 29.71
C SER A 7 37.17 -25.70 29.11
N SER A 8 36.94 -24.38 29.01
CA SER A 8 37.92 -23.42 28.51
C SER A 8 39.14 -23.33 29.42
N PHE A 9 38.95 -23.41 30.74
CA PHE A 9 40.05 -23.36 31.71
C PHE A 9 40.91 -24.62 31.65
N ILE A 10 40.28 -25.79 31.52
CA ILE A 10 40.97 -27.08 31.36
C ILE A 10 41.78 -27.10 30.05
N LEU A 11 41.18 -26.62 28.95
CA LEU A 11 41.85 -26.53 27.64
C LEU A 11 43.05 -25.60 27.68
N LEU A 12 42.91 -24.44 28.33
CA LEU A 12 44.00 -23.47 28.49
C LEU A 12 45.14 -24.03 29.35
N SER A 13 44.81 -24.74 30.44
CA SER A 13 45.81 -25.36 31.31
C SER A 13 46.60 -26.45 30.60
N LEU A 14 45.92 -27.31 29.84
CA LEU A 14 46.57 -28.35 29.02
C LEU A 14 47.44 -27.75 27.92
N ALA A 15 46.99 -26.67 27.27
CA ALA A 15 47.77 -25.96 26.27
C ALA A 15 49.06 -25.34 26.87
N MET A 16 48.95 -24.73 28.06
CA MET A 16 50.12 -24.20 28.79
C MET A 16 51.09 -25.30 29.21
N LEU A 17 50.59 -26.46 29.65
CA LEU A 17 51.41 -27.62 29.99
C LEU A 17 52.15 -28.18 28.77
N ALA A 18 51.50 -28.23 27.60
CA ALA A 18 52.13 -28.64 26.36
C ALA A 18 53.23 -27.66 25.91
N LEU A 19 53.00 -26.35 26.09
CA LEU A 19 53.98 -25.28 25.80
C LEU A 19 55.14 -25.21 26.79
N LEU A 20 55.10 -25.91 27.93
CA LEU A 20 56.25 -26.07 28.82
C LEU A 20 57.28 -27.06 28.25
N SER A 21 56.85 -27.99 27.40
CA SER A 21 57.75 -28.92 26.71
C SER A 21 58.57 -28.19 25.65
N TYR A 22 59.90 -28.29 25.76
CA TYR A 22 60.83 -27.64 24.85
C TYR A 22 60.70 -28.17 23.42
N GLU A 23 60.61 -29.49 23.23
CA GLU A 23 60.47 -30.10 21.90
C GLU A 23 59.14 -29.76 21.23
N PHE A 24 58.06 -29.67 22.01
CA PHE A 24 56.74 -29.33 21.48
C PHE A 24 56.69 -27.88 20.98
N ARG A 25 57.33 -26.95 21.70
CA ARG A 25 57.48 -25.56 21.25
C ARG A 25 58.24 -25.45 19.93
N LEU A 26 59.34 -26.17 19.78
CA LEU A 26 60.12 -26.17 18.54
C LEU A 26 59.29 -26.70 17.37
N ARG A 27 58.60 -27.83 17.53
CA ARG A 27 57.72 -28.36 16.47
C ARG A 27 56.60 -27.42 16.08
N ILE A 28 56.01 -26.71 17.05
CA ILE A 28 54.99 -25.69 16.77
C ILE A 28 55.61 -24.53 15.97
N GLN A 29 56.78 -24.04 16.37
CA GLN A 29 57.46 -22.95 15.67
C GLN A 29 57.81 -23.33 14.23
N ASP A 30 58.37 -24.53 14.03
CA ASP A 30 58.72 -25.04 12.70
C ASP A 30 57.48 -25.20 11.82
N PHE A 31 56.38 -25.76 12.37
CA PHE A 31 55.10 -25.86 11.68
C PHE A 31 54.54 -24.49 11.25
N PHE A 32 54.59 -23.49 12.14
CA PHE A 32 54.14 -22.13 11.81
C PHE A 32 55.05 -21.46 10.78
N LEU A 33 56.37 -21.66 10.85
CA LEU A 33 57.31 -21.11 9.87
C LEU A 33 57.12 -21.73 8.48
N ASP A 34 56.89 -23.04 8.41
CA ASP A 34 56.57 -23.74 7.17
C ASP A 34 55.23 -23.29 6.59
N LEU A 35 54.20 -23.10 7.43
CA LEU A 35 52.90 -22.58 7.00
C LEU A 35 53.00 -21.13 6.48
N ILE A 36 53.82 -20.29 7.13
CA ILE A 36 54.10 -18.93 6.68
C ILE A 36 54.89 -18.93 5.36
N SER A 37 55.84 -19.85 5.19
CA SER A 37 56.62 -19.98 3.96
C SER A 37 55.76 -20.45 2.78
N GLN A 38 54.96 -21.51 2.99
CA GLN A 38 54.01 -22.01 1.99
C GLN A 38 52.96 -20.97 1.61
N SER A 39 52.41 -20.25 2.59
CA SER A 39 51.44 -19.17 2.31
C SER A 39 52.09 -17.99 1.59
N LYS A 40 53.34 -17.63 1.89
CA LYS A 40 54.10 -16.62 1.11
C LYS A 40 54.31 -17.05 -0.33
N GLN A 41 54.65 -18.32 -0.57
CA GLN A 41 54.82 -18.85 -1.92
C GLN A 41 53.50 -18.86 -2.69
N GLN A 42 52.41 -19.30 -2.07
CA GLN A 42 51.06 -19.26 -2.64
C GLN A 42 50.61 -17.82 -2.92
N PHE A 43 50.92 -16.88 -2.04
CA PHE A 43 50.60 -15.46 -2.24
C PHE A 43 51.41 -14.86 -3.39
N SER A 44 52.69 -15.22 -3.53
CA SER A 44 53.52 -14.80 -4.66
C SER A 44 52.98 -15.35 -5.98
N GLN A 45 52.61 -16.64 -6.02
CA GLN A 45 51.98 -17.27 -7.17
C GLN A 45 50.63 -16.63 -7.51
N ALA A 46 49.79 -16.36 -6.52
CA ALA A 46 48.53 -15.65 -6.69
C ALA A 46 48.76 -14.22 -7.23
N LYS A 47 49.77 -13.51 -6.72
CA LYS A 47 50.13 -12.17 -7.20
C LYS A 47 50.60 -12.20 -8.67
N GLN A 48 51.44 -13.16 -9.03
CA GLN A 48 51.88 -13.36 -10.42
C GLN A 48 50.71 -13.73 -11.33
N PHE A 49 49.81 -14.57 -10.85
CA PHE A 49 48.58 -14.91 -11.58
C PHE A 49 47.70 -13.68 -11.80
N VAL A 50 47.46 -12.86 -10.77
CA VAL A 50 46.69 -11.61 -10.88
C VAL A 50 47.33 -10.64 -11.86
N GLN A 51 48.67 -10.52 -11.86
CA GLN A 51 49.39 -9.70 -12.83
C GLN A 51 49.20 -10.19 -14.26
N LYS A 52 49.35 -11.49 -14.51
CA LYS A 52 49.07 -12.11 -15.82
C LYS A 52 47.62 -11.92 -16.24
N PHE A 53 46.69 -12.10 -15.31
CA PHE A 53 45.26 -11.95 -15.52
C PHE A 53 44.87 -10.51 -15.91
N HIS A 54 45.51 -9.52 -15.27
CA HIS A 54 45.35 -8.10 -15.60
C HIS A 54 45.95 -7.76 -16.97
N GLN A 55 47.14 -8.28 -17.28
CA GLN A 55 47.79 -8.04 -18.57
C GLN A 55 47.01 -8.66 -19.74
N ALA A 56 46.42 -9.84 -19.54
CA ALA A 56 45.58 -10.51 -20.55
C ALA A 56 44.29 -9.74 -20.90
N ALA A 57 43.91 -8.72 -20.11
CA ALA A 57 42.79 -7.84 -20.43
C ALA A 57 43.12 -6.74 -21.45
N SER A 58 44.41 -6.57 -21.84
CA SER A 58 44.80 -5.58 -22.84
C SER A 58 44.44 -6.03 -24.27
N PRO A 59 44.17 -5.08 -25.20
CA PRO A 59 43.88 -5.41 -26.60
C PRO A 59 45.02 -6.09 -27.34
N GLU A 60 46.25 -6.00 -26.82
CA GLU A 60 47.47 -6.51 -27.45
C GLU A 60 47.61 -8.04 -27.36
N HIS A 61 46.84 -8.70 -26.48
CA HIS A 61 46.96 -10.14 -26.19
C HIS A 61 45.71 -10.98 -26.52
N LEU A 62 44.82 -10.47 -27.38
CA LEU A 62 43.51 -11.07 -27.69
C LEU A 62 43.54 -12.53 -28.16
N GLN A 63 44.57 -12.97 -28.88
CA GLN A 63 44.64 -14.36 -29.39
C GLN A 63 45.47 -15.30 -28.51
N SER A 64 46.48 -14.80 -27.79
CA SER A 64 47.40 -15.66 -27.03
C SER A 64 46.83 -16.10 -25.68
N GLU A 65 46.02 -15.25 -25.04
CA GLU A 65 45.55 -15.45 -23.67
C GLU A 65 44.02 -15.56 -23.57
N TRP A 66 43.37 -16.06 -24.63
CA TRP A 66 41.91 -16.17 -24.75
C TRP A 66 41.24 -16.91 -23.57
N TYR A 67 41.89 -17.94 -23.03
CA TYR A 67 41.36 -18.72 -21.90
C TYR A 67 41.24 -17.90 -20.61
N LEU A 68 42.11 -16.90 -20.39
CA LEU A 68 42.03 -15.99 -19.24
C LEU A 68 40.91 -14.97 -19.42
N GLN A 69 40.62 -14.56 -20.66
CA GLN A 69 39.54 -13.62 -20.98
C GLN A 69 38.14 -14.23 -20.74
N GLN A 70 37.98 -15.54 -20.90
CA GLN A 70 36.71 -16.23 -20.58
C GLN A 70 36.30 -16.06 -19.10
N TRP A 71 37.27 -15.96 -18.18
CA TRP A 71 36.99 -15.70 -16.77
C TRP A 71 36.44 -14.30 -16.53
N TRP A 72 36.87 -13.28 -17.29
CA TRP A 72 36.27 -11.94 -17.21
C TRP A 72 34.79 -11.96 -17.60
N ILE A 73 34.44 -12.71 -18.66
CA ILE A 73 33.04 -12.90 -19.09
C ILE A 73 32.23 -13.58 -17.96
N LEU A 74 32.77 -14.65 -17.36
CA LEU A 74 32.11 -15.36 -16.27
C LEU A 74 31.95 -14.50 -15.01
N ILE A 75 32.99 -13.74 -14.63
CA ILE A 75 32.96 -12.85 -13.46
C ILE A 75 31.94 -11.72 -13.68
N SER A 76 31.96 -11.08 -14.86
CA SER A 76 30.99 -10.05 -15.20
C SER A 76 29.56 -10.59 -15.25
N GLY A 77 29.35 -11.78 -15.83
CA GLY A 77 28.06 -12.45 -15.86
C GLY A 77 27.55 -12.83 -14.47
N PHE A 78 28.42 -13.37 -13.62
CA PHE A 78 28.10 -13.67 -12.22
C PHE A 78 27.77 -12.41 -11.44
N SER A 79 28.55 -11.33 -11.59
CA SER A 79 28.31 -10.05 -10.91
C SER A 79 26.96 -9.46 -11.32
N LEU A 80 26.63 -9.47 -12.62
CA LEU A 80 25.34 -9.03 -13.13
C LEU A 80 24.19 -9.90 -12.55
N PHE A 81 24.31 -11.22 -12.63
CA PHE A 81 23.30 -12.12 -12.09
C PHE A 81 23.12 -11.98 -10.57
N ALA A 82 24.22 -11.89 -9.82
CA ALA A 82 24.22 -11.69 -8.38
C ALA A 82 23.56 -10.35 -8.00
N SER A 83 23.76 -9.28 -8.79
CA SER A 83 23.10 -7.99 -8.56
C SER A 83 21.57 -8.09 -8.73
N ILE A 84 21.10 -8.83 -9.74
CA ILE A 84 19.66 -9.07 -9.96
C ILE A 84 19.10 -9.90 -8.80
N LEU A 85 19.83 -10.93 -8.37
CA LEU A 85 19.43 -11.81 -7.29
C LEU A 85 19.35 -11.05 -5.95
N MET A 86 20.37 -10.25 -5.65
CA MET A 86 20.40 -9.35 -4.50
C MET A 86 19.23 -8.38 -4.55
N PHE A 87 18.97 -7.73 -5.68
CA PHE A 87 17.82 -6.86 -5.84
C PHE A 87 16.50 -7.61 -5.58
N ALA A 88 16.31 -8.80 -6.14
CA ALA A 88 15.11 -9.61 -5.95
C ALA A 88 14.87 -10.03 -4.49
N PHE A 89 15.94 -10.37 -3.75
CA PHE A 89 15.86 -10.83 -2.36
C PHE A 89 15.93 -9.73 -1.30
N THR A 90 16.41 -8.54 -1.67
CA THR A 90 16.50 -7.38 -0.76
C THR A 90 15.41 -6.36 -0.97
N GLN A 91 14.53 -6.54 -1.97
CA GLN A 91 13.35 -5.70 -2.11
C GLN A 91 12.55 -5.71 -0.81
N PRO A 92 12.30 -4.55 -0.19
CA PRO A 92 11.48 -4.49 1.00
C PRO A 92 10.10 -5.07 0.68
N LEU A 93 9.49 -5.76 1.64
CA LEU A 93 8.09 -6.13 1.54
C LEU A 93 7.31 -4.80 1.45
N THR A 94 6.81 -4.47 0.26
CA THR A 94 6.02 -3.26 0.07
C THR A 94 4.62 -3.46 0.66
N ALA A 95 3.98 -2.38 1.11
CA ALA A 95 2.58 -2.40 1.58
C ALA A 95 1.64 -3.07 0.55
N SER A 96 1.94 -2.90 -0.74
CA SER A 96 1.21 -3.55 -1.83
C SER A 96 1.31 -5.08 -1.82
N ARG A 97 2.47 -5.66 -1.51
CA ARG A 97 2.61 -7.14 -1.47
C ARG A 97 1.83 -7.75 -0.32
N PHE A 98 1.84 -7.09 0.85
CA PHE A 98 1.05 -7.53 1.99
C PHE A 98 -0.46 -7.42 1.72
N GLU A 99 -0.92 -6.32 1.10
CA GLU A 99 -2.33 -6.16 0.72
C GLU A 99 -2.77 -7.20 -0.31
N ALA A 100 -1.92 -7.50 -1.31
CA ALA A 100 -2.17 -8.55 -2.29
C ALA A 100 -2.32 -9.93 -1.63
N GLU A 101 -1.42 -10.28 -0.71
CA GLU A 101 -1.47 -11.56 -0.01
C GLU A 101 -2.67 -11.66 0.95
N TYR A 102 -2.99 -10.57 1.66
CA TYR A 102 -4.21 -10.48 2.45
C TYR A 102 -5.44 -10.70 1.57
N LEU A 103 -5.58 -9.98 0.45
CA LEU A 103 -6.72 -10.13 -0.46
C LEU A 103 -6.80 -11.52 -1.09
N ARG A 104 -5.67 -12.13 -1.46
CA ARG A 104 -5.63 -13.52 -1.94
C ARG A 104 -6.28 -14.48 -0.94
N LYS A 105 -6.05 -14.28 0.36
CA LYS A 105 -6.60 -15.12 1.42
C LYS A 105 -8.07 -14.81 1.70
N VAL A 106 -8.40 -13.53 1.81
CA VAL A 106 -9.70 -13.13 2.35
C VAL A 106 -10.75 -12.95 1.25
N ASP A 107 -10.35 -12.48 0.05
CA ASP A 107 -11.21 -12.09 -1.07
C ASP A 107 -10.61 -12.49 -2.44
N PRO A 108 -10.63 -13.79 -2.78
CA PRO A 108 -9.98 -14.29 -4.00
C PRO A 108 -10.61 -13.72 -5.29
N GLN A 109 -11.88 -13.31 -5.26
CA GLN A 109 -12.57 -12.73 -6.40
C GLN A 109 -11.94 -11.39 -6.81
N ILE A 110 -11.75 -10.47 -5.85
CA ILE A 110 -11.13 -9.17 -6.17
C ILE A 110 -9.66 -9.33 -6.52
N TYR A 111 -8.96 -10.27 -5.87
CA TYR A 111 -7.57 -10.59 -6.18
C TYR A 111 -7.41 -11.07 -7.64
N ALA A 112 -8.28 -11.97 -8.10
CA ALA A 112 -8.29 -12.45 -9.48
C ALA A 112 -8.67 -11.34 -10.46
N LEU A 113 -9.64 -10.48 -10.10
CA LEU A 113 -10.07 -9.35 -10.93
C LEU A 113 -8.94 -8.32 -11.14
N LEU A 114 -8.03 -8.20 -10.16
CA LEU A 114 -6.87 -7.31 -10.24
C LEU A 114 -5.62 -8.00 -10.82
N ASP A 115 -5.70 -9.28 -11.19
CA ASP A 115 -4.56 -10.09 -11.62
C ASP A 115 -3.37 -10.02 -10.64
N GLY A 116 -3.69 -10.01 -9.34
CA GLY A 116 -2.69 -9.87 -8.27
C GLY A 116 -2.04 -8.48 -8.14
N GLN A 117 -2.44 -7.50 -8.95
CA GLN A 117 -2.00 -6.11 -8.81
C GLN A 117 -2.76 -5.40 -7.67
N ILE A 118 -2.14 -4.37 -7.11
CA ILE A 118 -2.76 -3.52 -6.08
C ILE A 118 -2.79 -2.10 -6.60
N LEU A 119 -3.99 -1.54 -6.69
CA LEU A 119 -4.19 -0.19 -7.17
C LEU A 119 -3.81 0.80 -6.08
N THR A 120 -3.18 1.89 -6.49
CA THR A 120 -2.85 3.02 -5.62
C THR A 120 -3.99 4.03 -5.63
N ALA A 121 -4.24 4.64 -4.48
CA ALA A 121 -5.21 5.71 -4.38
C ALA A 121 -4.78 6.91 -5.24
N PRO A 122 -5.72 7.57 -5.95
CA PRO A 122 -5.42 8.80 -6.65
C PRO A 122 -5.01 9.90 -5.67
N THR A 123 -4.31 10.92 -6.16
CA THR A 123 -3.98 12.11 -5.37
C THR A 123 -5.25 12.75 -4.82
N GLU A 124 -5.23 13.12 -3.55
CA GLU A 124 -6.36 13.80 -2.91
C GLU A 124 -6.65 15.14 -3.63
N VAL A 125 -7.93 15.41 -3.88
CA VAL A 125 -8.38 16.67 -4.48
C VAL A 125 -8.39 17.74 -3.39
N ASP A 126 -8.08 18.98 -3.77
CA ASP A 126 -8.15 20.14 -2.88
C ASP A 126 -9.52 20.22 -2.19
N GLU A 127 -9.50 20.26 -0.86
CA GLU A 127 -10.70 20.32 -0.02
C GLU A 127 -11.56 21.55 -0.34
N GLN A 128 -10.94 22.66 -0.76
CA GLN A 128 -11.66 23.89 -1.10
C GLN A 128 -12.63 23.68 -2.26
N LEU A 129 -12.20 22.94 -3.30
CA LEU A 129 -13.04 22.65 -4.46
C LEU A 129 -14.24 21.78 -4.10
N ILE A 130 -14.07 20.88 -3.13
CA ILE A 130 -15.14 20.02 -2.63
C ILE A 130 -16.13 20.83 -1.79
N ILE A 131 -15.62 21.70 -0.91
CA ILE A 131 -16.45 22.57 -0.06
C ILE A 131 -17.29 23.53 -0.93
N GLU A 132 -16.68 24.15 -1.94
CA GLU A 132 -17.37 25.03 -2.89
C GLU A 132 -18.52 24.29 -3.60
N ALA A 133 -18.25 23.10 -4.14
CA ALA A 133 -19.27 22.30 -4.81
C ALA A 133 -20.43 21.90 -3.89
N LEU A 134 -20.14 21.53 -2.64
CA LEU A 134 -21.17 21.18 -1.64
C LEU A 134 -22.00 22.40 -1.22
N GLN A 135 -21.37 23.58 -1.12
CA GLN A 135 -22.09 24.83 -0.82
C GLN A 135 -23.03 25.22 -1.96
N GLU A 136 -22.57 25.13 -3.21
CA GLU A 136 -23.40 25.41 -4.39
C GLU A 136 -24.63 24.49 -4.45
N GLU A 137 -24.44 23.20 -4.16
CA GLU A 137 -25.54 22.24 -4.11
C GLU A 137 -26.55 22.55 -3.00
N SER A 138 -26.07 22.90 -1.81
CA SER A 138 -26.90 23.32 -0.69
C SER A 138 -27.76 24.55 -1.05
N LEU A 139 -27.14 25.57 -1.66
CA LEU A 139 -27.83 26.79 -2.11
C LEU A 139 -28.87 26.48 -3.21
N ALA A 140 -28.54 25.59 -4.15
CA ALA A 140 -29.48 25.15 -5.18
C ALA A 140 -30.69 24.42 -4.58
N ASN A 141 -30.49 23.59 -3.55
CA ASN A 141 -31.58 22.92 -2.85
C ASN A 141 -32.47 23.91 -2.07
N HIS A 142 -31.87 24.90 -1.40
CA HIS A 142 -32.62 25.93 -0.66
C HIS A 142 -33.47 26.84 -1.57
N SER A 143 -32.96 27.23 -2.74
CA SER A 143 -33.72 28.06 -3.69
C SER A 143 -34.94 27.35 -4.26
N VAL A 144 -34.84 26.03 -4.51
CA VAL A 144 -35.99 25.20 -4.94
C VAL A 144 -37.04 25.07 -3.83
N ILE A 145 -36.62 24.86 -2.58
CA ILE A 145 -37.53 24.79 -1.42
C ILE A 145 -38.21 26.15 -1.20
N SER A 146 -37.46 27.25 -1.28
CA SER A 146 -37.98 28.61 -1.10
C SER A 146 -38.96 29.03 -2.20
N ALA A 147 -38.83 28.51 -3.42
CA ALA A 147 -39.81 28.75 -4.49
C ALA A 147 -41.14 27.98 -4.25
N GLN A 148 -41.12 26.94 -3.42
CA GLN A 148 -42.28 26.12 -3.06
C GLN A 148 -42.94 26.57 -1.74
N SER A 149 -42.24 27.35 -0.90
CA SER A 149 -42.79 27.95 0.32
C SER A 149 -42.55 29.46 0.36
N LEU A 150 -43.59 30.25 0.09
CA LEU A 150 -43.59 31.71 0.30
C LEU A 150 -43.53 32.01 1.81
N ASN A 151 -42.33 32.05 2.39
CA ASN A 151 -42.00 32.80 3.60
C ASN A 151 -40.47 32.86 3.74
N LEU A 152 -39.91 34.04 3.50
CA LEU A 152 -38.48 34.32 3.62
C LEU A 152 -38.17 34.80 5.04
N ASN A 153 -37.42 34.01 5.80
CA ASN A 153 -36.53 34.52 6.85
C ASN A 153 -35.10 34.13 6.44
N ILE A 154 -34.37 35.11 5.92
CA ILE A 154 -32.98 34.98 5.49
C ILE A 154 -32.10 35.46 6.64
N GLU A 155 -31.90 34.65 7.69
CA GLU A 155 -30.92 34.99 8.74
C GLU A 155 -29.99 33.85 9.16
N ASP A 156 -30.11 32.64 8.62
CA ASP A 156 -29.22 31.54 8.99
C ASP A 156 -28.63 30.81 7.78
N ILE A 157 -27.66 31.45 7.10
CA ILE A 157 -26.67 30.71 6.31
C ILE A 157 -25.62 30.18 7.30
N HIS A 158 -26.04 29.29 8.19
CA HIS A 158 -25.12 28.50 8.99
C HIS A 158 -24.40 27.54 8.04
N ILE A 159 -23.10 27.78 7.80
CA ILE A 159 -22.21 26.84 7.12
C ILE A 159 -22.41 25.48 7.79
N ASN A 160 -22.97 24.50 7.08
CA ASN A 160 -23.27 23.19 7.65
C ASN A 160 -21.96 22.57 8.18
N PRO A 161 -21.75 22.47 9.51
CA PRO A 161 -20.50 21.98 10.09
C PRO A 161 -20.25 20.49 9.78
N ASN A 162 -21.25 19.82 9.20
CA ASN A 162 -21.12 18.46 8.69
C ASN A 162 -20.32 18.37 7.37
N ILE A 163 -19.97 19.47 6.68
CA ILE A 163 -19.21 19.39 5.42
C ILE A 163 -17.70 19.24 5.68
N SER A 164 -17.16 19.95 6.67
CA SER A 164 -15.72 19.93 7.00
C SER A 164 -15.26 18.68 7.75
N THR A 165 -16.18 17.93 8.36
CA THR A 165 -15.85 16.76 9.19
C THR A 165 -15.84 15.43 8.43
N ALA A 166 -15.96 15.46 7.10
CA ALA A 166 -15.96 14.25 6.25
C ALA A 166 -14.55 13.69 6.10
N ASP A 167 -14.36 12.40 6.34
CA ASP A 167 -13.05 11.76 6.25
C ASP A 167 -12.81 11.14 4.86
N ARG A 168 -11.85 11.70 4.14
CA ARG A 168 -11.49 11.31 2.76
C ARG A 168 -10.24 10.43 2.69
N LYS A 169 -9.79 9.89 3.83
CA LYS A 169 -8.55 9.12 3.90
C LYS A 169 -8.77 7.66 3.50
N TRP A 170 -8.17 7.27 2.39
CA TRP A 170 -8.22 5.91 1.85
C TRP A 170 -7.71 4.83 2.81
N HIS A 171 -6.80 5.17 3.74
CA HIS A 171 -6.26 4.21 4.73
C HIS A 171 -7.26 3.85 5.84
N LYS A 172 -8.40 4.53 5.94
CA LYS A 172 -9.51 4.14 6.82
C LYS A 172 -10.57 3.28 6.11
N MET A 173 -10.35 2.93 4.85
CA MET A 173 -11.20 2.00 4.13
C MET A 173 -10.67 0.58 4.28
N ASN A 174 -11.57 -0.38 4.41
CA ASN A 174 -11.21 -1.79 4.41
C ASN A 174 -10.62 -2.18 3.03
N PRO A 175 -9.55 -2.99 2.96
CA PRO A 175 -8.85 -3.26 1.69
C PRO A 175 -9.75 -3.88 0.61
N ARG A 176 -10.74 -4.67 1.02
CA ARG A 176 -11.66 -5.37 0.12
C ARG A 176 -12.62 -4.41 -0.58
N PHE A 177 -13.05 -3.37 0.13
CA PHE A 177 -13.84 -2.28 -0.44
C PHE A 177 -12.94 -1.32 -1.22
N LYS A 178 -11.82 -0.91 -0.64
CA LYS A 178 -10.84 0.01 -1.22
C LYS A 178 -10.43 -0.40 -2.63
N GLN A 179 -10.00 -1.65 -2.82
CA GLN A 179 -9.54 -2.10 -4.14
C GLN A 179 -10.67 -2.22 -5.18
N ARG A 180 -11.89 -2.57 -4.76
CA ARG A 180 -13.07 -2.51 -5.65
C ARG A 180 -13.33 -1.09 -6.11
N LEU A 181 -13.36 -0.14 -5.17
CA LEU A 181 -13.59 1.26 -5.48
C LEU A 181 -12.49 1.83 -6.40
N LEU A 182 -11.21 1.49 -6.14
CA LEU A 182 -10.11 1.91 -7.01
C LEU A 182 -10.22 1.32 -8.42
N MET A 183 -10.72 0.10 -8.56
CA MET A 183 -11.01 -0.46 -9.89
C MET A 183 -12.12 0.33 -10.59
N VAL A 184 -13.17 0.74 -9.88
CA VAL A 184 -14.22 1.61 -10.44
C VAL A 184 -13.62 2.93 -10.92
N PHE A 185 -12.76 3.57 -10.11
CA PHE A 185 -12.07 4.82 -10.50
C PHE A 185 -11.22 4.63 -11.76
N LYS A 186 -10.49 3.50 -11.85
CA LYS A 186 -9.67 3.16 -13.01
C LYS A 186 -10.53 3.03 -14.27
N ILE A 187 -11.58 2.21 -14.22
CA ILE A 187 -12.48 1.96 -15.35
C ILE A 187 -13.18 3.24 -15.79
N MET A 188 -13.72 4.03 -14.85
CA MET A 188 -14.40 5.29 -15.16
C MET A 188 -13.48 6.28 -15.88
N ARG A 189 -12.23 6.41 -15.43
CA ARG A 189 -11.24 7.28 -16.08
C ARG A 189 -10.84 6.74 -17.45
N GLU A 190 -10.48 5.47 -17.55
CA GLU A 190 -9.86 4.89 -18.75
C GLU A 190 -10.88 4.61 -19.87
N GLN A 191 -12.10 4.22 -19.53
CA GLN A 191 -13.12 3.83 -20.52
C GLN A 191 -14.17 4.91 -20.79
N HIS A 192 -14.40 5.81 -19.83
CA HIS A 192 -15.47 6.80 -19.93
C HIS A 192 -15.00 8.25 -19.78
N GLY A 193 -13.71 8.49 -19.47
CA GLY A 193 -13.16 9.84 -19.34
C GLY A 193 -13.70 10.62 -18.13
N TYR A 194 -14.27 9.94 -17.13
CA TYR A 194 -14.74 10.57 -15.91
C TYR A 194 -13.66 10.54 -14.82
N GLU A 195 -13.27 11.72 -14.34
CA GLU A 195 -12.43 11.85 -13.16
C GLU A 195 -13.30 11.82 -11.90
N LEU A 196 -13.13 10.81 -11.05
CA LEU A 196 -13.88 10.67 -9.80
C LEU A 196 -13.16 11.37 -8.64
N VAL A 197 -13.95 11.89 -7.72
CA VAL A 197 -13.51 12.54 -6.48
C VAL A 197 -14.17 11.85 -5.30
N LEU A 198 -13.38 11.50 -4.29
CA LEU A 198 -13.89 10.96 -3.04
C LEU A 198 -14.44 12.10 -2.17
N LEU A 199 -15.75 12.11 -1.92
CA LEU A 199 -16.39 13.08 -1.04
C LEU A 199 -16.31 12.67 0.43
N GLU A 200 -16.59 11.40 0.72
CA GLU A 200 -16.52 10.84 2.07
C GLU A 200 -16.26 9.33 1.99
N GLY A 201 -15.29 8.84 2.75
CA GLY A 201 -15.01 7.40 2.91
C GLY A 201 -15.45 6.91 4.28
N TYR A 202 -14.71 7.32 5.31
CA TYR A 202 -15.02 6.97 6.69
C TYR A 202 -15.95 8.00 7.33
N ARG A 203 -16.90 7.54 8.14
CA ARG A 203 -17.79 8.38 8.94
C ARG A 203 -17.86 7.85 10.36
N SER A 204 -17.59 8.70 11.35
CA SER A 204 -17.62 8.27 12.75
C SER A 204 -19.07 7.97 13.22
N PRO A 205 -19.24 7.13 14.25
CA PRO A 205 -20.55 6.89 14.87
C PRO A 205 -21.22 8.17 15.38
N GLU A 206 -20.45 9.10 15.94
CA GLU A 206 -20.93 10.38 16.48
C GLU A 206 -21.46 11.27 15.37
N ARG A 207 -20.71 11.40 14.27
CA ARG A 207 -21.14 12.12 13.07
C ARG A 207 -22.37 11.47 12.43
N GLN A 208 -22.43 10.14 12.38
CA GLN A 208 -23.64 9.48 11.88
C GLN A 208 -24.86 9.77 12.75
N ASN A 209 -24.69 9.82 14.08
CA ASN A 209 -25.77 10.20 14.99
C ASN A 209 -26.20 11.66 14.81
N SER A 210 -25.28 12.59 14.53
CA SER A 210 -25.64 13.97 14.22
C SER A 210 -26.43 14.06 12.91
N LEU A 211 -26.05 13.33 11.87
CA LEU A 211 -26.78 13.29 10.60
C LEU A 211 -28.16 12.65 10.75
N ALA A 212 -28.29 11.62 11.60
CA ALA A 212 -29.56 10.94 11.86
C ALA A 212 -30.62 11.83 12.54
N THR A 213 -30.26 13.04 12.99
CA THR A 213 -31.24 14.06 13.42
C THR A 213 -32.13 14.52 12.27
N ASN A 214 -31.65 14.44 11.02
CA ASN A 214 -32.42 14.74 9.83
C ASN A 214 -32.70 13.45 9.02
N SER A 215 -33.94 12.96 9.14
CA SER A 215 -34.38 11.73 8.48
C SER A 215 -34.39 11.77 6.94
N ASN A 216 -34.29 12.97 6.34
CA ASN A 216 -34.16 13.14 4.89
C ASN A 216 -32.73 12.84 4.41
N ILE A 217 -31.73 12.99 5.28
CA ILE A 217 -30.32 12.68 4.96
C ILE A 217 -30.05 11.20 5.20
N THR A 218 -30.40 10.70 6.39
CA THR A 218 -30.16 9.29 6.73
C THR A 218 -31.12 8.80 7.80
N LYS A 219 -31.46 7.53 7.72
CA LYS A 219 -32.22 6.80 8.76
C LYS A 219 -31.31 5.93 9.63
N ALA A 220 -30.03 5.82 9.28
CA ALA A 220 -29.06 4.98 9.97
C ALA A 220 -28.46 5.73 11.17
N LYS A 221 -28.41 5.08 12.32
CA LYS A 221 -27.71 5.55 13.52
C LYS A 221 -26.25 5.08 13.55
N GLY A 222 -25.54 5.38 14.63
CA GLY A 222 -24.24 4.81 14.97
C GLY A 222 -24.16 3.30 14.69
N PHE A 223 -23.11 2.88 13.98
CA PHE A 223 -22.84 1.51 13.53
C PHE A 223 -23.90 0.89 12.60
N GLN A 224 -24.82 1.67 12.04
CA GLN A 224 -25.81 1.15 11.08
C GLN A 224 -25.46 1.44 9.61
N SER A 225 -24.50 2.33 9.36
CA SER A 225 -24.00 2.73 8.04
C SER A 225 -22.68 2.04 7.70
N TYR A 226 -22.48 1.66 6.45
CA TYR A 226 -21.25 1.00 5.99
C TYR A 226 -20.00 1.90 6.04
N HIS A 227 -20.17 3.22 6.04
CA HIS A 227 -19.06 4.18 6.21
C HIS A 227 -18.30 3.98 7.52
N GLN A 228 -19.00 3.55 8.57
CA GLN A 228 -18.40 3.33 9.89
C GLN A 228 -17.52 2.08 9.95
N PHE A 229 -17.67 1.19 8.96
CA PHE A 229 -16.90 -0.05 8.83
C PHE A 229 -15.81 0.07 7.75
N GLY A 230 -15.65 1.26 7.13
CA GLY A 230 -14.73 1.46 6.00
C GLY A 230 -15.17 0.70 4.75
N LEU A 231 -16.47 0.46 4.61
CA LEU A 231 -17.08 -0.35 3.55
C LEU A 231 -17.99 0.45 2.62
N ALA A 232 -17.99 1.77 2.71
CA ALA A 232 -18.74 2.63 1.81
C ALA A 232 -17.95 3.89 1.46
N ALA A 233 -18.36 4.51 0.35
CA ALA A 233 -17.85 5.80 -0.08
C ALA A 233 -18.90 6.56 -0.87
N ASP A 234 -18.87 7.88 -0.70
CA ASP A 234 -19.62 8.85 -1.48
C ASP A 234 -18.65 9.52 -2.45
N ILE A 235 -19.00 9.58 -3.73
CA ILE A 235 -18.16 10.14 -4.79
C ILE A 235 -18.86 11.27 -5.55
N ALA A 236 -18.05 12.07 -6.23
CA ALA A 236 -18.48 13.06 -7.21
C ALA A 236 -17.55 13.02 -8.43
N PHE A 237 -17.76 13.96 -9.37
CA PHE A 237 -16.93 14.08 -10.57
C PHE A 237 -16.12 15.37 -10.56
N LYS A 238 -14.92 15.34 -11.13
CA LYS A 238 -14.14 16.53 -11.45
C LYS A 238 -14.22 16.79 -12.95
N ARG A 239 -14.52 18.03 -13.33
CA ARG A 239 -14.56 18.47 -14.72
C ARG A 239 -14.06 19.90 -14.81
N ASN A 240 -13.09 20.14 -15.68
CA ASN A 240 -12.51 21.47 -15.92
C ASN A 240 -12.01 22.15 -14.63
N GLY A 241 -11.38 21.38 -13.73
CA GLY A 241 -10.88 21.88 -12.45
C GLY A 241 -11.95 22.06 -11.36
N LYS A 242 -13.24 21.89 -11.67
CA LYS A 242 -14.35 22.04 -10.72
C LYS A 242 -14.92 20.68 -10.33
N VAL A 243 -15.34 20.54 -9.06
CA VAL A 243 -16.09 19.38 -8.58
C VAL A 243 -17.58 19.59 -8.90
N VAL A 244 -18.21 18.57 -9.49
CA VAL A 244 -19.63 18.57 -9.86
C VAL A 244 -20.31 17.42 -9.13
N ILE A 245 -21.26 17.76 -8.27
CA ILE A 245 -21.94 16.79 -7.38
C ILE A 245 -23.39 16.58 -7.82
N SER A 246 -24.12 17.66 -8.06
CA SER A 246 -25.56 17.63 -8.34
C SER A 246 -25.92 16.80 -9.59
N GLU A 247 -26.85 15.87 -9.42
CA GLU A 247 -27.45 15.07 -10.50
C GLU A 247 -28.32 15.90 -11.46
N ARG A 248 -28.56 17.17 -11.17
CA ARG A 248 -29.20 18.11 -12.10
C ARG A 248 -28.30 18.45 -13.29
N ASP A 249 -26.98 18.29 -13.16
CA ASP A 249 -26.06 18.37 -14.30
C ASP A 249 -26.17 17.06 -15.11
N PRO A 250 -26.56 17.12 -16.41
CA PRO A 250 -26.77 15.91 -17.21
C PRO A 250 -25.52 15.04 -17.36
N CYS A 251 -24.33 15.65 -17.36
CA CYS A 251 -23.06 14.93 -17.44
C CYS A 251 -22.76 14.22 -16.12
N ALA A 252 -23.04 14.87 -14.98
CA ALA A 252 -22.90 14.24 -13.66
C ALA A 252 -23.90 13.09 -13.47
N MET A 253 -25.18 13.28 -13.84
CA MET A 253 -26.18 12.21 -13.81
C MET A 253 -25.74 11.01 -14.65
N ARG A 254 -25.27 11.25 -15.88
CA ARG A 254 -24.75 10.18 -16.75
C ARG A 254 -23.53 9.50 -16.14
N GLY A 255 -22.66 10.28 -15.50
CA GLY A 255 -21.51 9.78 -14.75
C GLY A 255 -21.94 8.85 -13.62
N TYR A 256 -22.96 9.22 -12.84
CA TYR A 256 -23.47 8.38 -11.76
C TYR A 256 -24.11 7.08 -12.24
N GLU A 257 -24.82 7.09 -13.38
CA GLU A 257 -25.36 5.87 -13.96
C GLU A 257 -24.26 4.89 -14.37
N LEU A 258 -23.21 5.40 -15.03
CA LEU A 258 -22.04 4.60 -15.42
C LEU A 258 -21.30 4.10 -14.18
N PHE A 259 -21.03 4.98 -13.22
CA PHE A 259 -20.43 4.66 -11.93
C PHE A 259 -21.17 3.53 -11.24
N GLY A 260 -22.50 3.61 -11.16
CA GLY A 260 -23.35 2.59 -10.57
C GLY A 260 -23.22 1.24 -11.25
N GLN A 261 -23.30 1.20 -12.58
CA GLN A 261 -23.16 -0.05 -13.36
C GLN A 261 -21.78 -0.70 -13.16
N ILE A 262 -20.72 0.10 -13.15
CA ILE A 262 -19.36 -0.39 -12.95
C ILE A 262 -19.16 -0.85 -11.51
N ALA A 263 -19.67 -0.12 -10.53
CA ALA A 263 -19.64 -0.51 -9.13
C ALA A 263 -20.34 -1.86 -8.91
N GLU A 264 -21.52 -2.05 -9.49
CA GLU A 264 -22.25 -3.33 -9.48
C GLU A 264 -21.41 -4.46 -10.11
N SER A 265 -20.71 -4.19 -11.22
CA SER A 265 -19.89 -5.20 -11.92
C SER A 265 -18.70 -5.73 -11.09
N VAL A 266 -18.19 -4.92 -10.15
CA VAL A 266 -17.11 -5.33 -9.23
C VAL A 266 -17.63 -5.80 -7.86
N GLY A 267 -18.94 -6.02 -7.74
CA GLY A 267 -19.58 -6.58 -6.54
C GLY A 267 -19.89 -5.55 -5.45
N LEU A 268 -19.95 -4.26 -5.78
CA LEU A 268 -20.46 -3.23 -4.88
C LEU A 268 -21.97 -3.06 -5.05
N THR A 269 -22.63 -2.56 -4.03
CA THR A 269 -24.02 -2.10 -4.10
C THR A 269 -24.02 -0.59 -4.37
N TRP A 270 -24.84 -0.14 -5.30
CA TRP A 270 -24.97 1.28 -5.66
C TRP A 270 -26.23 1.91 -5.05
N GLY A 271 -26.09 3.09 -4.44
CA GLY A 271 -27.18 3.82 -3.79
C GLY A 271 -28.26 4.32 -4.75
N GLY A 272 -27.95 4.50 -6.04
CA GLY A 272 -28.93 4.86 -7.07
C GLY A 272 -30.03 3.81 -7.28
N ARG A 273 -29.80 2.56 -6.85
CA ARG A 273 -30.81 1.48 -6.86
C ARG A 273 -31.78 1.52 -5.67
N TRP A 274 -31.53 2.33 -4.65
CA TRP A 274 -32.36 2.33 -3.46
C TRP A 274 -33.79 2.80 -3.78
N LYS A 275 -34.77 2.19 -3.09
CA LYS A 275 -36.20 2.50 -3.29
C LYS A 275 -36.60 3.84 -2.66
N SER A 276 -35.84 4.32 -1.68
CA SER A 276 -36.06 5.58 -0.97
C SER A 276 -34.71 6.21 -0.65
N ILE A 277 -34.62 7.54 -0.68
CA ILE A 277 -33.38 8.30 -0.46
C ILE A 277 -32.30 7.81 -1.44
N LYS A 278 -32.56 7.94 -2.74
CA LYS A 278 -31.58 7.55 -3.76
C LYS A 278 -30.33 8.40 -3.60
N ASP A 279 -29.21 7.74 -3.45
CA ASP A 279 -27.90 8.38 -3.36
C ASP A 279 -27.03 7.90 -4.51
N PHE A 280 -26.93 8.74 -5.54
CA PHE A 280 -26.27 8.37 -6.78
C PHE A 280 -24.74 8.34 -6.66
N GLY A 281 -24.16 9.09 -5.72
CA GLY A 281 -22.74 9.09 -5.42
C GLY A 281 -22.31 7.95 -4.48
N HIS A 282 -23.27 7.29 -3.83
CA HIS A 282 -22.96 6.28 -2.82
C HIS A 282 -22.71 4.87 -3.38
N THR A 283 -21.67 4.22 -2.87
CA THR A 283 -21.47 2.77 -2.99
C THR A 283 -21.10 2.12 -1.67
N GLU A 284 -21.55 0.89 -1.47
CA GLU A 284 -21.24 0.09 -0.29
C GLU A 284 -20.87 -1.35 -0.67
N TYR A 285 -19.91 -1.93 0.05
CA TYR A 285 -19.63 -3.37 -0.01
C TYR A 285 -20.41 -4.10 1.08
N ARG A 286 -21.42 -4.88 0.66
CA ARG A 286 -22.21 -5.76 1.53
C ARG A 286 -21.42 -7.02 1.87
N MET A 287 -20.39 -6.85 2.70
CA MET A 287 -19.52 -7.93 3.14
C MET A 287 -20.32 -9.08 3.75
N PRO A 288 -20.16 -10.33 3.24
CA PRO A 288 -20.78 -11.50 3.84
C PRO A 288 -20.35 -11.68 5.30
N GLY A 289 -21.33 -11.95 6.18
CA GLY A 289 -21.06 -12.15 7.61
C GLY A 289 -20.79 -10.89 8.42
N LEU A 290 -20.96 -9.69 7.86
CA LEU A 290 -20.83 -8.44 8.59
C LEU A 290 -21.81 -8.38 9.77
N LYS A 291 -21.27 -8.26 10.98
CA LYS A 291 -22.01 -7.91 12.20
C LYS A 291 -21.82 -6.42 12.46
N LYS A 292 -22.92 -5.68 12.51
CA LYS A 292 -22.94 -4.23 12.71
C LYS A 292 -22.71 -3.85 14.19
N THR A 293 -21.52 -4.17 14.71
CA THR A 293 -21.10 -3.86 16.09
C THR A 293 -19.88 -2.95 16.11
N ALA A 294 -19.63 -2.29 17.24
CA ALA A 294 -18.48 -1.40 17.40
C ALA A 294 -17.15 -2.15 17.27
N GLU A 295 -17.07 -3.37 17.82
CA GLU A 295 -15.87 -4.20 17.77
C GLU A 295 -15.50 -4.55 16.33
N MET A 296 -16.49 -4.94 15.51
CA MET A 296 -16.23 -5.28 14.11
C MET A 296 -15.90 -4.03 13.27
N ALA A 297 -16.51 -2.88 13.58
CA ALA A 297 -16.12 -1.61 12.95
C ALA A 297 -14.64 -1.30 13.23
N HIS A 298 -14.20 -1.37 14.49
CA HIS A 298 -12.81 -1.14 14.87
C HIS A 298 -11.86 -2.13 14.18
N GLN A 299 -12.22 -3.41 14.13
CA GLN A 299 -11.43 -4.43 13.45
C GLN A 299 -11.26 -4.10 11.95
N LEU A 300 -12.35 -3.82 11.23
CA LEU A 300 -12.31 -3.59 9.78
C LEU A 300 -11.58 -2.31 9.40
N ILE A 301 -11.68 -1.26 10.21
CA ILE A 301 -10.89 -0.03 10.04
C ILE A 301 -9.40 -0.31 10.30
N HIS A 302 -9.08 -1.07 11.35
CA HIS A 302 -7.70 -1.43 11.65
C HIS A 302 -7.06 -2.30 10.56
N GLU A 303 -7.82 -3.18 9.91
CA GLU A 303 -7.36 -3.92 8.72
C GLU A 303 -6.96 -2.99 7.56
N GLY A 304 -7.59 -1.82 7.43
CA GLY A 304 -7.16 -0.77 6.50
C GLY A 304 -5.87 -0.04 6.95
N GLN A 305 -5.67 0.10 8.26
CA GLN A 305 -4.55 0.85 8.86
C GLN A 305 -3.26 0.03 9.08
N LEU A 306 -3.35 -1.30 9.21
CA LEU A 306 -2.18 -2.19 9.29
C LEU A 306 -1.22 -2.05 8.09
N GLN A 307 -1.68 -1.37 7.04
CA GLN A 307 -0.96 -1.00 5.83
C GLN A 307 -0.05 0.22 5.99
N THR A 308 -0.27 1.08 6.98
CA THR A 308 0.54 2.29 7.24
C THR A 308 1.52 2.11 8.41
N GLN A 309 1.19 1.29 9.41
CA GLN A 309 2.01 1.11 10.62
C GLN A 309 3.20 0.15 10.46
N THR A 310 3.22 -0.70 9.42
CA THR A 310 4.40 -1.52 9.09
C THR A 310 5.53 -0.72 8.45
N PHE A 311 5.37 0.61 8.28
CA PHE A 311 6.31 1.49 7.59
C PHE A 311 6.67 2.78 8.34
N GLN A 312 6.50 2.82 9.67
CA GLN A 312 7.23 3.81 10.47
C GLN A 312 8.46 3.15 11.09
N PRO A 313 9.69 3.65 10.83
CA PRO A 313 10.93 3.11 11.38
C PRO A 313 11.04 3.26 12.89
#